data_AF-A0A2K3PIC3-F1
#
_entry.id   AF-A0A2K3PIC3-F1
#
_cell.length_a   1.000
_cell.length_b   1.000
_cell.length_c   1.000
_cell.angle_alpha   90.00
_cell.angle_beta   90.00
_cell.angle_gamma   90.00
#
_symmetry.space_group_name_H-M   'P 1'
#
loop_
_entity.id
_entity.type
_entity.pdbx_description
1 polymer ?
#
loop_
_entity_poly.entity_id
_entity_poly.type
_entity_poly.pdbx_seq_one_letter_code
_entity_poly.pdbx_strand_id
1 'polypeptide(L)'
;MGFTARDEIEGKFKFSSDRMQELKAFDETKAGVKGLVDQGIVKIPTLFHHPPNKFSNSTNSTNTQHIIPVIDFTNIGKDPNTRQEIISKIKEASETWGFFQVVNHGIPLKVLEDMKEGVLRFFEQDTEVKKEMYTRDQTRPLIYNSNFDLYNSPALNWRDTFICDLVPNAPKPEDFPVVCRDILMEYGSHAMKLGAILFELLSEALGLHPNHIKEMDCSQGNKLLGHYYPACPEPELTMGLTKHSDANFLTVLLQDHIGGLQVLHQNKWIDVPPVPEALVVNIGDLMQASSLLVYLITNDKFKSVEHRVLANGIGPRISVACFFNAGLKAQEKLYGPIKELLSEDNPPRYRETTFTDYVAYFSERGLDGTSALPHYKL
;
A
#
# COMPACT_ATOMS: atom_id res chain seq x y z
N MET A 1 -14.03 3.95 27.81
CA MET A 1 -14.58 2.87 28.65
C MET A 1 -13.90 1.58 28.23
N GLY A 2 -13.47 0.76 29.19
CA GLY A 2 -12.56 -0.36 28.95
C GLY A 2 -13.20 -1.51 28.15
N PHE A 3 -12.43 -2.07 27.23
CA PHE A 3 -12.76 -3.33 26.57
C PHE A 3 -11.95 -4.44 27.23
N THR A 4 -12.65 -5.30 27.95
CA THR A 4 -12.14 -6.57 28.47
C THR A 4 -11.87 -7.51 27.30
N ALA A 5 -10.64 -8.02 27.21
CA ALA A 5 -10.27 -9.10 26.33
C ALA A 5 -10.90 -10.41 26.80
N ARG A 6 -11.76 -11.01 25.98
CA ARG A 6 -11.75 -12.44 25.62
C ARG A 6 -12.93 -12.77 24.69
N ASP A 7 -12.58 -13.62 23.73
CA ASP A 7 -13.40 -14.56 22.97
C ASP A 7 -13.96 -14.15 21.60
N GLU A 8 -13.47 -14.93 20.62
CA GLU A 8 -14.05 -15.30 19.32
C GLU A 8 -14.13 -14.23 18.22
N ILE A 9 -13.00 -14.05 17.52
CA ILE A 9 -13.02 -13.62 16.12
C ILE A 9 -13.27 -14.89 15.28
N GLU A 10 -14.54 -15.20 14.99
CA GLU A 10 -14.88 -16.15 13.92
C GLU A 10 -14.54 -15.51 12.57
N GLY A 11 -13.36 -15.86 12.02
CA GLY A 11 -13.00 -15.51 10.64
C GLY A 11 -13.94 -16.18 9.64
N LYS A 12 -14.26 -15.48 8.55
CA LYS A 12 -15.12 -15.97 7.44
C LYS A 12 -14.64 -17.26 6.77
N PHE A 13 -13.38 -17.65 6.97
CA PHE A 13 -12.85 -18.94 6.55
C PHE A 13 -12.80 -19.91 7.73
N LYS A 14 -13.61 -20.98 7.66
CA LYS A 14 -13.45 -22.12 8.57
C LYS A 14 -12.19 -22.88 8.20
N PHE A 15 -11.07 -22.53 8.81
CA PHE A 15 -9.84 -23.30 8.69
C PHE A 15 -10.03 -24.67 9.37
N SER A 16 -9.43 -25.70 8.79
CA SER A 16 -9.23 -26.98 9.48
C SER A 16 -8.48 -26.75 10.79
N SER A 17 -8.75 -27.56 11.81
CA SER A 17 -8.02 -27.54 13.09
C SER A 17 -6.50 -27.56 12.88
N ASP A 18 -6.01 -28.38 11.95
CA ASP A 18 -4.58 -28.54 11.66
C ASP A 18 -3.95 -27.23 11.15
N ARG A 19 -4.53 -26.62 10.12
CA ARG A 19 -4.06 -25.32 9.61
C ARG A 19 -4.08 -24.22 10.68
N MET A 20 -5.07 -24.21 11.57
CA MET A 20 -5.12 -23.23 12.65
C MET A 20 -3.97 -23.43 13.65
N GLN A 21 -3.59 -24.69 13.93
CA GLN A 21 -2.41 -24.99 14.76
C GLN A 21 -1.12 -24.55 14.07
N GLU A 22 -0.97 -24.80 12.77
CA GLU A 22 0.18 -24.36 11.98
C GLU A 22 0.33 -22.82 11.97
N LEU A 23 -0.77 -22.09 11.77
CA LEU A 23 -0.77 -20.63 11.85
C LEU A 23 -0.32 -20.12 13.22
N LYS A 24 -0.84 -20.72 14.30
CA LYS A 24 -0.46 -20.34 15.68
C LYS A 24 1.02 -20.64 15.93
N ALA A 25 1.50 -21.81 15.54
CA ALA A 25 2.91 -22.18 15.67
C ALA A 25 3.82 -21.21 14.92
N PHE A 26 3.46 -20.83 13.68
CA PHE A 26 4.19 -19.82 12.91
C PHE A 26 4.20 -18.46 13.61
N ASP A 27 3.04 -17.98 14.08
CA ASP A 27 2.91 -16.67 14.73
C ASP A 27 3.65 -16.60 16.07
N GLU A 28 3.62 -17.68 16.86
CA GLU A 28 4.31 -17.81 18.15
C GLU A 28 5.83 -17.74 18.00
N THR A 29 6.38 -18.08 16.82
CA THR A 29 7.82 -17.89 16.57
C THR A 29 8.22 -16.43 16.62
N LYS A 30 7.31 -15.50 16.26
CA LYS A 30 7.55 -14.05 16.14
C LYS A 30 8.78 -13.68 15.27
N ALA A 31 9.26 -14.63 14.46
CA ALA A 31 10.47 -14.49 13.65
C ALA A 31 10.13 -14.16 12.18
N GLY A 32 8.87 -14.38 11.80
CA GLY A 32 8.34 -14.11 10.47
C GLY A 32 8.92 -14.97 9.36
N VAL A 33 8.70 -14.55 8.12
CA VAL A 33 9.17 -15.25 6.92
C VAL A 33 10.69 -15.24 6.87
N LYS A 34 11.34 -14.14 7.26
CA LYS A 34 12.81 -14.11 7.38
C LYS A 34 13.33 -15.17 8.34
N GLY A 35 12.66 -15.38 9.47
CA GLY A 35 13.03 -16.44 10.41
C GLY A 35 13.00 -17.85 9.81
N LEU A 36 12.10 -18.12 8.86
CA LEU A 36 12.10 -19.37 8.10
C LEU A 36 13.33 -19.47 7.19
N VAL A 37 13.67 -18.39 6.47
CA VAL A 37 14.83 -18.35 5.58
C VAL A 37 16.14 -18.48 6.37
N ASP A 38 16.26 -17.83 7.53
CA ASP A 38 17.42 -17.92 8.41
C ASP A 38 17.64 -19.35 8.93
N GLN A 39 16.61 -20.19 8.97
CA GLN A 39 16.70 -21.62 9.29
C GLN A 39 17.17 -22.49 8.11
N GLY A 40 17.37 -21.91 6.92
CA GLY A 40 17.87 -22.61 5.74
C GLY A 40 16.85 -23.53 5.09
N ILE A 41 15.55 -23.19 5.16
CA ILE A 41 14.52 -23.99 4.49
C ILE A 41 14.78 -24.06 2.97
N VAL A 42 14.49 -25.23 2.39
CA VAL A 42 14.56 -25.46 0.94
C VAL A 42 13.19 -25.66 0.31
N LYS A 43 12.15 -25.76 1.15
CA LYS A 43 10.75 -25.84 0.75
C LYS A 43 9.93 -24.91 1.62
N ILE A 44 8.99 -24.20 1.02
CA ILE A 44 8.12 -23.29 1.75
C ILE A 44 6.98 -24.07 2.42
N PRO A 45 6.55 -23.69 3.64
CA PRO A 45 5.38 -24.30 4.28
C PRO A 45 4.13 -24.15 3.41
N THR A 46 3.23 -25.14 3.48
CA THR A 46 1.95 -25.17 2.75
C THR A 46 1.05 -23.97 3.08
N LEU A 47 1.24 -23.34 4.25
CA LEU A 47 0.60 -22.07 4.61
C LEU A 47 0.82 -20.95 3.57
N PHE A 48 1.93 -20.99 2.83
CA PHE A 48 2.29 -19.99 1.82
C PHE A 48 1.89 -20.39 0.39
N HIS A 49 1.34 -21.59 0.20
CA HIS A 49 0.98 -22.10 -1.12
C HIS A 49 -0.26 -21.37 -1.63
N HIS A 50 -0.09 -20.60 -2.71
CA HIS A 50 -1.18 -19.93 -3.38
C HIS A 50 -1.76 -20.84 -4.46
N PRO A 51 -3.08 -20.78 -4.72
CA PRO A 51 -3.67 -21.52 -5.82
C PRO A 51 -3.03 -21.08 -7.16
N PRO A 52 -2.89 -21.99 -8.14
CA PRO A 52 -2.38 -21.64 -9.46
C PRO A 52 -3.18 -20.47 -10.06
N ASN A 53 -2.48 -19.42 -10.49
CA ASN A 53 -3.14 -18.25 -11.07
C ASN A 53 -3.90 -18.63 -12.34
N LYS A 54 -5.21 -18.31 -12.39
CA LYS A 54 -6.05 -18.47 -13.60
C LYS A 54 -5.62 -17.57 -14.76
N PHE A 55 -4.92 -16.48 -14.46
CA PHE A 55 -4.32 -15.60 -15.45
C PHE A 55 -2.91 -16.12 -15.71
N SER A 56 -2.67 -16.58 -16.93
CA SER A 56 -1.36 -17.08 -17.34
C SER A 56 -0.28 -16.08 -16.95
N ASN A 57 0.91 -16.60 -16.62
CA ASN A 57 2.14 -15.82 -16.59
C ASN A 57 2.37 -15.29 -18.00
N SER A 58 1.69 -14.21 -18.39
CA SER A 58 2.09 -13.43 -19.55
C SER A 58 3.31 -12.61 -19.13
N THR A 59 4.42 -13.28 -18.89
CA THR A 59 5.75 -12.69 -19.07
C THR A 59 5.91 -12.45 -20.57
N ASN A 60 5.12 -11.53 -21.14
CA ASN A 60 5.48 -10.92 -22.39
C ASN A 60 6.48 -9.83 -22.02
N SER A 61 7.72 -10.24 -21.79
CA SER A 61 8.91 -9.37 -21.73
C SER A 61 9.10 -8.52 -23.01
N THR A 62 8.20 -8.69 -23.99
CA THR A 62 8.16 -8.00 -25.28
C THR A 62 6.94 -7.08 -25.45
N ASN A 63 6.04 -6.94 -24.46
CA ASN A 63 4.88 -6.06 -24.63
C ASN A 63 5.22 -4.59 -24.37
N THR A 64 5.91 -3.97 -25.34
CA THR A 64 6.25 -2.54 -25.34
C THR A 64 5.04 -1.60 -25.41
N GLN A 65 3.82 -2.12 -25.60
CA GLN A 65 2.60 -1.32 -25.69
C GLN A 65 2.05 -0.84 -24.34
N HIS A 66 2.50 -1.41 -23.22
CA HIS A 66 1.92 -1.17 -21.90
C HIS A 66 3.01 -0.80 -20.90
N ILE A 67 3.41 0.47 -20.89
CA ILE A 67 4.43 1.02 -19.99
C ILE A 67 3.74 1.96 -19.01
N ILE A 68 3.97 1.75 -17.71
CA ILE A 68 3.49 2.66 -16.67
C ILE A 68 4.10 4.06 -16.91
N PRO A 69 3.28 5.14 -16.96
CA PRO A 69 3.77 6.48 -17.24
C PRO A 69 4.84 6.92 -16.23
N VAL A 70 5.90 7.56 -16.72
CA VAL A 70 6.92 8.24 -15.89
C VAL A 70 6.74 9.74 -16.06
N ILE A 71 6.53 10.46 -14.96
CA ILE A 71 6.22 11.89 -14.94
C ILE A 71 7.37 12.63 -14.27
N ASP A 72 7.95 13.58 -15.00
CA ASP A 72 9.06 14.39 -14.53
C ASP A 72 8.55 15.65 -13.82
N PHE A 73 8.92 15.82 -12.54
CA PHE A 73 8.53 16.97 -11.72
C PHE A 73 9.54 18.13 -11.78
N THR A 74 10.52 18.06 -12.68
CA THR A 74 11.46 19.14 -12.93
C THR A 74 10.72 20.47 -13.14
N ASN A 75 11.09 21.48 -12.36
CA ASN A 75 10.55 22.85 -12.44
C ASN A 75 9.03 22.99 -12.20
N ILE A 76 8.37 22.00 -11.59
CA ILE A 76 6.92 22.03 -11.30
C ILE A 76 6.45 23.29 -10.53
N GLY A 77 7.32 23.88 -9.72
CA GLY A 77 7.04 25.10 -8.95
C GLY A 77 7.56 26.40 -9.57
N LYS A 78 8.12 26.37 -10.78
CA LYS A 78 8.79 27.54 -11.40
C LYS A 78 8.09 28.09 -12.64
N ASP A 79 7.37 27.25 -13.38
CA ASP A 79 6.73 27.63 -14.65
C ASP A 79 5.27 27.13 -14.70
N PRO A 80 4.28 28.03 -14.88
CA PRO A 80 2.87 27.65 -15.00
C PRO A 80 2.57 26.68 -16.15
N ASN A 81 3.27 26.80 -17.29
CA ASN A 81 3.04 25.91 -18.43
C ASN A 81 3.50 24.49 -18.11
N THR A 82 4.69 24.35 -17.54
CA THR A 82 5.22 23.08 -17.03
C THR A 82 4.27 22.44 -16.02
N ARG A 83 3.69 23.22 -15.09
CA ARG A 83 2.69 22.70 -14.14
C ARG A 83 1.46 22.14 -14.88
N GLN A 84 0.94 22.87 -15.86
CA GLN A 84 -0.23 22.42 -16.64
C GLN A 84 0.05 21.13 -17.43
N GLU A 85 1.24 21.00 -18.02
CA GLU A 85 1.66 19.76 -18.69
C GLU A 85 1.73 18.57 -17.71
N ILE A 86 2.29 18.79 -16.51
CA ILE A 86 2.34 17.76 -15.46
C ILE A 86 0.93 17.39 -15.01
N ILE A 87 0.03 18.36 -14.80
CA ILE A 87 -1.38 18.11 -14.45
C ILE A 87 -2.06 17.25 -15.52
N SER A 88 -1.85 17.56 -16.80
CA SER A 88 -2.41 16.76 -17.91
C SER A 88 -1.90 15.32 -17.90
N LYS A 89 -0.60 15.10 -17.67
CA LYS A 89 0.00 13.76 -17.58
C LYS A 89 -0.51 12.97 -16.38
N ILE A 90 -0.62 13.63 -15.22
CA ILE A 90 -1.17 13.03 -13.99
C ILE A 90 -2.62 12.63 -14.21
N LYS A 91 -3.41 13.49 -14.85
CA LYS A 91 -4.79 13.19 -15.21
C LYS A 91 -4.87 11.93 -16.07
N GLU A 92 -4.17 11.91 -17.20
CA GLU A 92 -4.18 10.77 -18.12
C GLU A 92 -3.71 9.47 -17.45
N ALA A 93 -2.63 9.53 -16.68
CA ALA A 93 -2.10 8.37 -15.96
C ALA A 93 -3.08 7.86 -14.91
N SER A 94 -3.70 8.76 -14.14
CA SER A 94 -4.68 8.39 -13.13
C SER A 94 -5.94 7.80 -13.78
N GLU A 95 -6.43 8.36 -14.89
CA GLU A 95 -7.61 7.88 -15.63
C GLU A 95 -7.39 6.54 -16.35
N THR A 96 -6.18 6.33 -16.86
CA THR A 96 -5.86 5.16 -17.69
C THR A 96 -5.33 4.01 -16.86
N TRP A 97 -4.41 4.30 -15.95
CA TRP A 97 -3.59 3.32 -15.25
C TRP A 97 -3.85 3.24 -13.75
N GLY A 98 -4.27 4.33 -13.10
CA GLY A 98 -4.30 4.41 -11.64
C GLY A 98 -2.91 4.35 -10.98
N PHE A 99 -1.85 4.32 -11.79
CA PHE A 99 -0.45 4.16 -11.42
C PHE A 99 0.40 5.05 -12.33
N PHE A 100 1.44 5.64 -11.75
CA PHE A 100 2.50 6.33 -12.48
C PHE A 100 3.78 6.33 -11.64
N GLN A 101 4.92 6.60 -12.28
CA GLN A 101 6.18 6.85 -11.60
C GLN A 101 6.48 8.34 -11.63
N VAL A 102 7.08 8.87 -10.58
CA VAL A 102 7.56 10.26 -10.55
C VAL A 102 9.07 10.29 -10.40
N VAL A 103 9.72 11.16 -11.15
CA VAL A 103 11.16 11.48 -11.03
C VAL A 103 11.33 12.98 -10.79
N ASN A 104 12.50 13.40 -10.30
CA ASN A 104 12.77 14.79 -9.94
C ASN A 104 11.73 15.38 -8.95
N HIS A 105 11.20 14.53 -8.08
CA HIS A 105 10.16 14.85 -7.08
C HIS A 105 10.69 15.65 -5.87
N GLY A 106 11.99 15.96 -5.83
CA GLY A 106 12.60 16.84 -4.83
C GLY A 106 12.98 16.16 -3.50
N ILE A 107 12.88 14.84 -3.38
CA ILE A 107 13.43 14.10 -2.23
C ILE A 107 14.88 13.77 -2.57
N PRO A 108 15.87 14.10 -1.71
CA PRO A 108 17.27 13.81 -1.99
C PRO A 108 17.53 12.31 -2.15
N LEU A 109 18.33 11.91 -3.14
CA LEU A 109 18.70 10.51 -3.39
C LEU A 109 19.19 9.81 -2.12
N LYS A 110 20.02 10.49 -1.33
CA LYS A 110 20.53 9.96 -0.07
C LYS A 110 19.41 9.54 0.89
N VAL A 111 18.33 10.32 0.98
CA VAL A 111 17.19 10.01 1.85
C VAL A 111 16.45 8.76 1.36
N LEU A 112 16.37 8.54 0.03
CA LEU A 112 15.79 7.32 -0.55
C LEU A 112 16.66 6.09 -0.25
N GLU A 113 17.98 6.20 -0.44
CA GLU A 113 18.92 5.10 -0.17
C GLU A 113 18.98 4.78 1.32
N ASP A 114 19.10 5.79 2.18
CA ASP A 114 19.10 5.63 3.63
C ASP A 114 17.80 4.97 4.10
N MET A 115 16.64 5.31 3.52
CA MET A 115 15.37 4.66 3.85
C MET A 115 15.35 3.17 3.48
N LYS A 116 15.78 2.78 2.28
CA LYS A 116 15.86 1.36 1.89
C LYS A 116 16.80 0.59 2.83
N GLU A 117 17.95 1.18 3.12
CA GLU A 117 18.94 0.64 4.04
C GLU A 117 18.40 0.56 5.48
N GLY A 118 17.60 1.53 5.93
CA GLY A 118 16.94 1.52 7.23
C GLY A 118 15.98 0.35 7.39
N VAL A 119 15.22 0.01 6.35
CA VAL A 119 14.37 -1.19 6.35
C VAL A 119 15.22 -2.45 6.40
N LEU A 120 16.25 -2.54 5.57
CA LEU A 120 17.18 -3.66 5.58
C LEU A 120 17.77 -3.87 6.98
N ARG A 121 18.34 -2.83 7.58
CA ARG A 121 18.91 -2.85 8.93
C ARG A 121 17.90 -3.30 9.98
N PHE A 122 16.66 -2.84 9.90
CA PHE A 122 15.61 -3.28 10.83
C PHE A 122 15.43 -4.80 10.78
N PHE A 123 15.29 -5.38 9.59
CA PHE A 123 15.00 -6.81 9.42
C PHE A 123 16.24 -7.69 9.58
N GLU A 124 17.45 -7.20 9.33
CA GLU A 124 18.71 -7.92 9.54
C GLU A 124 19.23 -7.88 10.99
N GLN A 125 18.51 -7.23 11.91
CA GLN A 125 18.80 -7.38 13.34
C GLN A 125 18.59 -8.82 13.83
N ASP A 126 19.24 -9.15 14.95
CA ASP A 126 19.00 -10.38 15.69
C ASP A 126 17.50 -10.61 15.93
N THR A 127 17.07 -11.85 15.72
CA THR A 127 15.66 -12.23 15.85
C THR A 127 15.10 -11.89 17.22
N GLU A 128 15.87 -12.07 18.30
CA GLU A 128 15.41 -11.76 19.67
C GLU A 128 15.11 -10.26 19.85
N VAL A 129 15.89 -9.36 19.23
CA VAL A 129 15.63 -7.91 19.28
C VAL A 129 14.32 -7.59 18.55
N LYS A 130 14.10 -8.18 17.36
CA LYS A 130 12.89 -7.93 16.59
C LYS A 130 11.64 -8.49 17.27
N LYS A 131 11.74 -9.61 17.98
CA LYS A 131 10.62 -10.25 18.70
C LYS A 131 10.01 -9.33 19.76
N GLU A 132 10.79 -8.43 20.36
CA GLU A 132 10.29 -7.44 21.32
C GLU A 132 9.31 -6.43 20.68
N MET A 133 9.48 -6.18 19.38
CA MET A 133 8.63 -5.29 18.59
C MET A 133 7.51 -6.03 17.86
N TYR A 134 7.53 -7.37 17.85
CA TYR A 134 6.54 -8.17 17.16
C TYR A 134 5.18 -8.08 17.84
N THR A 135 4.17 -7.63 17.11
CA THR A 135 2.82 -7.45 17.65
C THR A 135 1.75 -7.49 16.56
N ARG A 136 0.55 -7.95 16.96
CA ARG A 136 -0.69 -7.82 16.19
C ARG A 136 -1.65 -6.79 16.78
N ASP A 137 -1.28 -6.18 17.92
CA ASP A 137 -2.03 -5.10 18.54
C ASP A 137 -1.87 -3.80 17.73
N GLN A 138 -2.96 -3.39 17.09
CA GLN A 138 -3.00 -2.22 16.22
C GLN A 138 -2.94 -0.88 16.98
N THR A 139 -2.99 -0.90 18.32
CA THR A 139 -2.85 0.31 19.13
C THR A 139 -1.39 0.70 19.39
N ARG A 140 -0.44 -0.17 19.03
CA ARG A 140 0.99 0.06 19.21
C ARG A 140 1.51 1.08 18.20
N PRO A 141 2.43 1.98 18.60
CA PRO A 141 2.98 3.00 17.71
C PRO A 141 3.81 2.43 16.55
N LEU A 142 4.48 1.30 16.82
CA LEU A 142 5.17 0.48 15.83
C LEU A 142 4.57 -0.92 15.88
N ILE A 143 4.23 -1.45 14.70
CA ILE A 143 3.72 -2.80 14.53
C ILE A 143 4.68 -3.54 13.63
N TYR A 144 5.32 -4.60 14.12
CA TYR A 144 6.04 -5.56 13.27
C TYR A 144 5.31 -6.90 13.29
N ASN A 145 4.97 -7.42 12.12
CA ASN A 145 4.46 -8.78 11.97
C ASN A 145 4.63 -9.33 10.56
N SER A 146 4.27 -10.60 10.40
CA SER A 146 4.10 -11.24 9.09
C SER A 146 2.61 -11.41 8.84
N ASN A 147 2.13 -10.83 7.73
CA ASN A 147 0.74 -10.85 7.29
C ASN A 147 -0.23 -10.30 8.36
N PHE A 148 -0.72 -9.07 8.20
CA PHE A 148 -1.69 -8.49 9.13
C PHE A 148 -2.99 -9.31 9.20
N ASP A 149 -3.33 -10.00 8.11
CA ASP A 149 -4.50 -10.85 7.90
C ASP A 149 -4.22 -12.35 8.10
N LEU A 150 -3.17 -12.72 8.86
CA LEU A 150 -2.73 -14.10 9.10
C LEU A 150 -3.88 -15.08 9.36
N TYR A 151 -4.83 -14.70 10.21
CA TYR A 151 -5.95 -15.54 10.65
C TYR A 151 -7.20 -15.43 9.78
N ASN A 152 -7.16 -14.68 8.67
CA ASN A 152 -8.27 -14.52 7.73
C ASN A 152 -7.89 -14.87 6.29
N SER A 153 -6.59 -14.96 5.98
CA SER A 153 -6.13 -15.24 4.62
C SER A 153 -6.13 -16.74 4.28
N PRO A 154 -6.56 -17.15 3.07
CA PRO A 154 -6.44 -18.53 2.61
C PRO A 154 -4.97 -18.98 2.45
N ALA A 155 -4.08 -18.07 2.05
CA ALA A 155 -2.64 -18.31 1.89
C ALA A 155 -1.83 -17.11 2.37
N LEU A 156 -0.70 -17.35 3.04
CA LEU A 156 0.16 -16.30 3.58
C LEU A 156 1.10 -15.76 2.51
N ASN A 157 1.34 -14.45 2.53
CA ASN A 157 2.31 -13.81 1.64
C ASN A 157 3.74 -14.00 2.16
N TRP A 158 4.69 -14.20 1.24
CA TRP A 158 6.13 -14.34 1.49
C TRP A 158 6.79 -12.99 1.79
N ARG A 159 6.35 -12.34 2.88
CA ARG A 159 6.87 -11.04 3.33
C ARG A 159 6.75 -10.84 4.83
N ASP A 160 7.62 -9.99 5.33
CA ASP A 160 7.53 -9.39 6.66
C ASP A 160 7.29 -7.88 6.52
N THR A 161 6.66 -7.26 7.51
CA THR A 161 6.31 -5.83 7.45
C THR A 161 6.39 -5.19 8.82
N PHE A 162 7.01 -4.01 8.89
CA PHE A 162 6.76 -3.08 9.98
C PHE A 162 5.89 -1.92 9.50
N ILE A 163 5.07 -1.38 10.40
CA ILE A 163 4.14 -0.28 10.17
C ILE A 163 4.39 0.79 11.22
N CYS A 164 4.53 2.03 10.77
CA CYS A 164 4.67 3.23 11.57
C CYS A 164 3.53 4.19 11.20
N ASP A 165 2.68 4.54 12.16
CA ASP A 165 1.74 5.64 11.96
C ASP A 165 2.53 6.95 12.10
N LEU A 166 2.61 7.79 11.07
CA LEU A 166 3.35 9.07 11.15
C LEU A 166 2.44 10.23 11.53
N VAL A 167 1.16 10.15 11.16
CA VAL A 167 0.14 11.18 11.41
C VAL A 167 -1.19 10.46 11.66
N PRO A 168 -2.03 10.93 12.61
CA PRO A 168 -1.95 12.20 13.34
C PRO A 168 -1.27 12.15 14.71
N ASN A 169 -1.04 10.97 15.27
CA ASN A 169 -0.29 10.81 16.51
C ASN A 169 1.08 10.23 16.18
N ALA A 170 1.98 11.09 15.68
CA ALA A 170 3.35 10.68 15.42
C ALA A 170 3.93 10.03 16.69
N PRO A 171 4.46 8.79 16.61
CA PRO A 171 5.18 8.14 17.67
C PRO A 171 6.29 9.05 18.14
N LYS A 172 6.61 8.94 19.44
CA LYS A 172 7.78 9.64 19.93
C LYS A 172 9.02 9.00 19.31
N PRO A 173 10.13 9.74 19.16
CA PRO A 173 11.36 9.16 18.62
C PRO A 173 11.73 7.84 19.29
N GLU A 174 11.59 7.74 20.61
CA GLU A 174 11.84 6.52 21.39
C GLU A 174 11.00 5.29 21.01
N ASP A 175 9.83 5.48 20.39
CA ASP A 175 8.96 4.39 19.94
C ASP A 175 9.46 3.76 18.62
N PHE A 176 10.35 4.43 17.89
CA PHE A 176 10.94 3.90 16.67
C PHE A 176 12.19 3.05 16.95
N PRO A 177 12.46 2.01 16.13
CA PRO A 177 13.67 1.20 16.25
C PRO A 177 14.91 2.07 16.10
N VAL A 178 15.84 1.97 17.06
CA VAL A 178 17.05 2.80 17.09
C VAL A 178 17.82 2.75 15.77
N VAL A 179 17.85 1.58 15.13
CA VAL A 179 18.60 1.33 13.88
C VAL A 179 18.08 2.12 12.67
N CYS A 180 16.84 2.59 12.68
CA CYS A 180 16.21 3.29 11.55
C CYS A 180 15.36 4.50 11.94
N ARG A 181 15.37 4.92 13.22
CA ARG A 181 14.58 6.03 13.76
C ARG A 181 14.71 7.33 12.98
N ASP A 182 15.91 7.88 12.89
CA ASP A 182 16.12 9.20 12.29
C ASP A 182 15.83 9.15 10.77
N ILE A 183 16.17 8.03 10.15
CA ILE A 183 15.90 7.73 8.74
C ILE A 183 14.39 7.75 8.46
N LEU A 184 13.59 7.05 9.28
CA LEU A 184 12.13 7.00 9.17
C LEU A 184 11.51 8.39 9.28
N MET A 185 11.98 9.18 10.25
CA MET A 185 11.47 10.53 10.48
C MET A 185 11.82 11.48 9.33
N GLU A 186 13.05 11.44 8.83
CA GLU A 186 13.51 12.27 7.72
C GLU A 186 12.76 11.93 6.43
N TYR A 187 12.74 10.65 6.04
CA TYR A 187 12.00 10.20 4.86
C TYR A 187 10.51 10.49 4.98
N GLY A 188 9.90 10.22 6.14
CA GLY A 188 8.49 10.52 6.41
C GLY A 188 8.14 11.99 6.19
N SER A 189 9.00 12.92 6.64
CA SER A 189 8.82 14.36 6.39
C SER A 189 8.83 14.72 4.91
N HIS A 190 9.77 14.13 4.16
CA HIS A 190 9.87 14.33 2.71
C HIS A 190 8.68 13.73 1.95
N ALA A 191 8.27 12.51 2.30
CA ALA A 191 7.13 11.84 1.70
C ALA A 191 5.83 12.64 1.93
N MET A 192 5.61 13.16 3.15
CA MET A 192 4.44 14.01 3.44
C MET A 192 4.40 15.29 2.58
N LYS A 193 5.53 15.96 2.39
CA LYS A 193 5.61 17.15 1.51
C LYS A 193 5.27 16.79 0.07
N LEU A 194 5.80 15.68 -0.44
CA LEU A 194 5.47 15.20 -1.78
C LEU A 194 4.00 14.83 -1.91
N GLY A 195 3.42 14.16 -0.92
CA GLY A 195 2.00 13.83 -0.90
C GLY A 195 1.10 15.06 -0.98
N ALA A 196 1.44 16.13 -0.26
CA ALA A 196 0.71 17.40 -0.34
C ALA A 196 0.71 17.99 -1.77
N ILE A 197 1.86 17.97 -2.45
CA ILE A 197 1.99 18.42 -3.84
C ILE A 197 1.15 17.53 -4.76
N LEU A 198 1.19 16.21 -4.58
CA LEU A 198 0.41 15.26 -5.38
C LEU A 198 -1.10 15.51 -5.23
N PHE A 199 -1.60 15.75 -4.01
CA PHE A 199 -3.01 16.07 -3.78
C PHE A 199 -3.45 17.38 -4.45
N GLU A 200 -2.58 18.39 -4.52
CA GLU A 200 -2.85 19.63 -5.24
C GLU A 200 -3.01 19.37 -6.74
N LEU A 201 -2.06 18.65 -7.32
CA LEU A 201 -2.07 18.31 -8.75
C LEU A 201 -3.27 17.44 -9.13
N LEU A 202 -3.66 16.50 -8.26
CA LEU A 202 -4.84 15.67 -8.45
C LEU A 202 -6.13 16.49 -8.37
N SER A 203 -6.20 17.50 -7.49
CA SER A 203 -7.35 18.41 -7.42
C SER A 203 -7.47 19.22 -8.72
N GLU A 204 -6.36 19.79 -9.21
CA GLU A 204 -6.34 20.53 -10.46
C GLU A 204 -6.62 19.66 -11.69
N ALA A 205 -6.14 18.41 -11.71
CA ALA A 205 -6.45 17.44 -12.76
C ALA A 205 -7.95 17.14 -12.88
N LEU A 206 -8.70 17.32 -11.79
CA LEU A 206 -10.16 17.21 -11.74
C LEU A 206 -10.88 18.52 -12.10
N GLY A 207 -10.15 19.61 -12.35
CA GLY A 207 -10.72 20.94 -12.57
C GLY A 207 -11.20 21.62 -11.28
N LEU A 208 -10.71 21.18 -10.12
CA LEU A 208 -11.06 21.71 -8.80
C LEU A 208 -10.00 22.70 -8.31
N HIS A 209 -10.34 23.45 -7.26
CA HIS A 209 -9.37 24.29 -6.55
C HIS A 209 -8.19 23.42 -6.03
N PRO A 210 -6.91 23.87 -6.08
CA PRO A 210 -5.76 23.04 -5.71
C PRO A 210 -5.85 22.42 -4.32
N ASN A 211 -6.44 23.13 -3.34
CA ASN A 211 -6.57 22.60 -1.98
C ASN A 211 -7.80 21.72 -1.75
N HIS A 212 -8.64 21.49 -2.76
CA HIS A 212 -9.94 20.83 -2.57
C HIS A 212 -9.81 19.47 -1.89
N ILE A 213 -8.99 18.55 -2.42
CA ILE A 213 -8.82 17.21 -1.81
C ILE A 213 -8.14 17.32 -0.43
N LYS A 214 -7.26 18.30 -0.22
CA LYS A 214 -6.58 18.51 1.06
C LYS A 214 -7.55 18.98 2.16
N GLU A 215 -8.46 19.88 1.81
CA GLU A 215 -9.53 20.40 2.68
C GLU A 215 -10.59 19.35 3.02
N MET A 216 -10.61 18.23 2.29
CA MET A 216 -11.43 17.05 2.60
C MET A 216 -10.78 16.11 3.63
N ASP A 217 -9.66 16.51 4.24
CA ASP A 217 -8.89 15.75 5.23
C ASP A 217 -8.18 14.48 4.70
N CYS A 218 -8.07 14.34 3.37
CA CYS A 218 -7.48 13.16 2.69
C CYS A 218 -5.96 12.98 2.90
N SER A 219 -5.30 14.00 3.45
CA SER A 219 -3.85 14.02 3.72
C SER A 219 -3.51 14.07 5.22
N GLN A 220 -4.53 13.90 6.09
CA GLN A 220 -4.41 14.13 7.53
C GLN A 220 -4.09 12.86 8.33
N GLY A 221 -3.92 11.73 7.66
CA GLY A 221 -3.36 10.50 8.22
C GLY A 221 -2.22 10.02 7.31
N ASN A 222 -1.18 9.46 7.89
CA ASN A 222 -0.09 8.87 7.11
C ASN A 222 0.45 7.63 7.83
N LYS A 223 0.57 6.53 7.09
CA LYS A 223 1.21 5.30 7.57
C LYS A 223 2.37 4.96 6.67
N LEU A 224 3.52 4.67 7.25
CA LEU A 224 4.69 4.17 6.53
C LEU A 224 4.84 2.68 6.81
N LEU A 225 4.94 1.89 5.75
CA LEU A 225 5.12 0.45 5.80
C LEU A 225 6.47 0.09 5.18
N GLY A 226 7.34 -0.53 5.97
CA GLY A 226 8.59 -1.11 5.49
C GLY A 226 8.37 -2.60 5.21
N HIS A 227 8.41 -2.98 3.93
CA HIS A 227 8.24 -4.36 3.50
C HIS A 227 9.59 -5.02 3.22
N TYR A 228 9.75 -6.24 3.71
CA TYR A 228 10.91 -7.10 3.46
C TYR A 228 10.43 -8.41 2.86
N TYR A 229 10.95 -8.73 1.68
CA TYR A 229 10.63 -9.94 0.92
C TYR A 229 11.91 -10.77 0.83
N PRO A 230 12.10 -11.78 1.70
CA PRO A 230 13.25 -12.66 1.62
C PRO A 230 13.29 -13.40 0.27
N ALA A 231 14.47 -13.89 -0.12
CA ALA A 231 14.57 -14.86 -1.21
C ALA A 231 13.68 -16.09 -0.92
N CYS A 232 12.91 -16.51 -1.91
CA CYS A 232 11.99 -17.64 -1.81
C CYS A 232 12.58 -18.87 -2.54
N PRO A 233 12.66 -20.05 -1.91
CA PRO A 233 13.16 -21.26 -2.57
C PRO A 233 12.18 -21.85 -3.60
N GLU A 234 10.87 -21.57 -3.47
CA GLU A 234 9.80 -22.04 -4.37
C GLU A 234 8.90 -20.84 -4.79
N PRO A 235 9.45 -19.84 -5.51
CA PRO A 235 8.75 -18.58 -5.79
C PRO A 235 7.49 -18.77 -6.64
N GLU A 236 7.39 -19.84 -7.42
CA GLU A 236 6.22 -20.21 -8.22
C GLU A 236 5.02 -20.69 -7.40
N LEU A 237 5.24 -21.11 -6.14
CA LEU A 237 4.20 -21.60 -5.24
C LEU A 237 3.60 -20.49 -4.36
N THR A 238 4.18 -19.30 -4.33
CA THR A 238 3.76 -18.22 -3.42
C THR A 238 3.81 -16.85 -4.07
N MET A 239 3.45 -15.83 -3.28
CA MET A 239 3.41 -14.43 -3.68
C MET A 239 4.12 -13.59 -2.62
N GLY A 240 4.87 -12.58 -3.03
CA GLY A 240 5.38 -11.57 -2.10
C GLY A 240 4.22 -10.76 -1.52
N LEU A 241 3.22 -10.44 -2.34
CA LEU A 241 1.96 -9.83 -1.93
C LEU A 241 0.85 -10.24 -2.90
N THR A 242 -0.22 -10.82 -2.37
CA THR A 242 -1.41 -11.22 -3.11
C THR A 242 -2.07 -10.02 -3.76
N LYS A 243 -2.76 -10.28 -4.89
CA LYS A 243 -3.47 -9.23 -5.62
C LYS A 243 -4.49 -8.51 -4.73
N HIS A 244 -4.48 -7.19 -4.77
CA HIS A 244 -5.38 -6.34 -4.00
C HIS A 244 -5.40 -4.93 -4.60
N SER A 245 -6.31 -4.11 -4.11
CA SER A 245 -6.25 -2.66 -4.26
C SER A 245 -6.00 -2.03 -2.89
N ASP A 246 -5.29 -0.90 -2.84
CA ASP A 246 -4.90 -0.28 -1.57
C ASP A 246 -6.10 0.33 -0.86
N ALA A 247 -6.29 0.13 0.44
CA ALA A 247 -7.37 0.78 1.19
C ALA A 247 -7.01 2.19 1.67
N ASN A 248 -6.36 3.02 0.86
CA ASN A 248 -5.86 4.35 1.27
C ASN A 248 -6.16 5.44 0.24
N PHE A 249 -5.79 6.68 0.54
CA PHE A 249 -5.83 7.76 -0.43
C PHE A 249 -4.82 7.59 -1.54
N LEU A 250 -3.60 7.95 -1.21
CA LEU A 250 -2.52 7.88 -2.16
C LEU A 250 -1.49 6.96 -1.55
N THR A 251 -0.88 6.13 -2.39
CA THR A 251 0.35 5.43 -2.04
C THR A 251 1.49 6.13 -2.76
N VAL A 252 2.55 6.44 -2.00
CA VAL A 252 3.88 6.75 -2.54
C VAL A 252 4.80 5.61 -2.16
N LEU A 253 5.26 4.86 -3.15
CA LEU A 253 6.03 3.63 -2.99
C LEU A 253 7.47 3.83 -3.48
N LEU A 254 8.41 3.65 -2.56
CA LEU A 254 9.83 3.50 -2.87
C LEU A 254 10.15 2.01 -3.07
N GLN A 255 10.75 1.69 -4.21
CA GLN A 255 11.19 0.33 -4.54
C GLN A 255 12.72 0.25 -4.58
N ASP A 256 13.23 -0.95 -4.36
CA ASP A 256 14.61 -1.29 -4.70
C ASP A 256 14.78 -1.60 -6.20
N HIS A 257 15.95 -2.11 -6.58
CA HIS A 257 16.28 -2.46 -7.95
C HIS A 257 15.79 -3.86 -8.39
N ILE A 258 15.26 -4.69 -7.49
CA ILE A 258 14.83 -6.06 -7.80
C ILE A 258 13.46 -6.06 -8.49
N GLY A 259 12.58 -5.12 -8.14
CA GLY A 259 11.26 -5.01 -8.75
C GLY A 259 10.32 -6.13 -8.35
N GLY A 260 9.38 -6.54 -9.22
CA GLY A 260 8.40 -7.60 -8.92
C GLY A 260 6.99 -7.10 -8.57
N LEU A 261 6.78 -5.77 -8.53
CA LEU A 261 5.44 -5.19 -8.54
C LEU A 261 4.80 -5.39 -9.91
N GLN A 262 3.56 -5.84 -9.92
CA GLN A 262 2.73 -5.96 -11.11
C GLN A 262 1.38 -5.28 -10.91
N VAL A 263 0.90 -4.60 -11.94
CA VAL A 263 -0.39 -3.89 -11.97
C VAL A 263 -1.30 -4.56 -12.99
N LEU A 264 -2.58 -4.73 -12.66
CA LEU A 264 -3.56 -5.31 -13.57
C LEU A 264 -4.09 -4.24 -14.54
N HIS A 265 -3.69 -4.29 -15.80
CA HIS A 265 -4.19 -3.39 -16.83
C HIS A 265 -4.82 -4.19 -17.98
N GLN A 266 -6.08 -3.87 -18.33
CA GLN A 266 -6.82 -4.56 -19.41
C GLN A 266 -6.78 -6.10 -19.28
N ASN A 267 -7.03 -6.61 -18.07
CA ASN A 267 -7.00 -8.05 -17.72
C ASN A 267 -5.63 -8.73 -17.93
N LYS A 268 -4.54 -7.96 -17.97
CA LYS A 268 -3.16 -8.45 -18.05
C LYS A 268 -2.36 -7.91 -16.87
N TRP A 269 -1.52 -8.75 -16.29
CA TRP A 269 -0.53 -8.30 -15.31
C TRP A 269 0.63 -7.64 -16.05
N ILE A 270 0.89 -6.38 -15.73
CA ILE A 270 1.96 -5.56 -16.32
C ILE A 270 3.01 -5.33 -15.25
N ASP A 271 4.27 -5.64 -15.56
CA ASP A 271 5.39 -5.37 -14.67
C ASP A 271 5.62 -3.85 -14.52
N VAL A 272 5.94 -3.44 -13.30
CA VAL A 272 6.40 -2.07 -13.01
C VAL A 272 7.90 -2.15 -12.79
N PRO A 273 8.73 -1.95 -13.83
CA PRO A 273 10.17 -1.98 -13.70
C PRO A 273 10.64 -0.80 -12.84
N PRO A 274 11.52 -1.03 -11.84
CA PRO A 274 12.09 0.07 -11.06
C PRO A 274 12.83 1.05 -11.95
N VAL A 275 12.45 2.32 -11.90
CA VAL A 275 13.20 3.42 -12.51
C VAL A 275 14.12 4.02 -11.45
N PRO A 276 15.42 4.27 -11.75
CA PRO A 276 16.33 4.89 -10.80
C PRO A 276 15.76 6.19 -10.24
N GLU A 277 15.86 6.35 -8.92
CA GLU A 277 15.38 7.52 -8.17
C GLU A 277 13.88 7.80 -8.29
N ALA A 278 13.10 6.91 -8.91
CA ALA A 278 11.68 7.12 -9.06
C ALA A 278 10.91 6.63 -7.84
N LEU A 279 9.76 7.27 -7.61
CA LEU A 279 8.74 6.78 -6.69
C LEU A 279 7.54 6.35 -7.52
N VAL A 280 6.98 5.18 -7.21
CA VAL A 280 5.71 4.75 -7.77
C VAL A 280 4.60 5.43 -6.99
N VAL A 281 3.64 6.02 -7.69
CA VAL A 281 2.44 6.60 -7.11
C VAL A 281 1.25 5.80 -7.62
N ASN A 282 0.38 5.39 -6.70
CA ASN A 282 -0.88 4.78 -7.09
C ASN A 282 -2.05 5.32 -6.29
N ILE A 283 -3.19 5.30 -6.95
CA ILE A 283 -4.46 5.72 -6.38
C ILE A 283 -5.01 4.54 -5.60
N GLY A 284 -5.24 4.75 -4.31
CA GLY A 284 -5.89 3.75 -3.47
C GLY A 284 -7.40 3.88 -3.48
N ASP A 285 -8.04 2.85 -2.92
CA ASP A 285 -9.45 2.68 -2.73
C ASP A 285 -10.10 3.73 -1.83
N LEU A 286 -9.38 4.42 -0.95
CA LEU A 286 -9.88 5.53 -0.11
C LEU A 286 -9.62 6.92 -0.68
N MET A 287 -8.71 7.07 -1.62
CA MET A 287 -8.78 8.14 -2.63
C MET A 287 -9.77 7.68 -3.65
N GLN A 288 -10.28 6.47 -3.49
CA GLN A 288 -11.55 6.06 -3.96
C GLN A 288 -12.70 6.14 -2.90
N ALA A 289 -12.45 6.82 -1.77
CA ALA A 289 -13.37 6.99 -0.65
C ALA A 289 -13.23 8.26 0.30
N SER A 290 -13.52 9.52 -0.13
CA SER A 290 -14.44 10.47 0.55
C SER A 290 -14.63 11.87 -0.07
N SER A 291 -15.79 12.40 -0.42
CA SER A 291 -17.16 11.92 -0.53
C SER A 291 -17.35 10.66 -1.42
N LEU A 292 -17.22 9.44 -0.90
CA LEU A 292 -16.32 8.38 -1.38
C LEU A 292 -15.80 8.37 -2.84
N LEU A 293 -14.47 8.45 -3.01
CA LEU A 293 -13.59 9.03 -4.03
C LEU A 293 -13.30 8.24 -5.35
N VAL A 294 -12.68 8.89 -6.33
CA VAL A 294 -12.02 8.46 -7.59
C VAL A 294 -12.51 7.29 -8.47
N TYR A 295 -12.65 6.04 -8.02
CA TYR A 295 -13.82 5.21 -8.36
C TYR A 295 -15.11 5.95 -8.68
N LEU A 296 -15.38 6.90 -7.79
CA LEU A 296 -16.69 7.00 -7.20
C LEU A 296 -17.02 8.50 -7.04
N ILE A 297 -16.00 9.31 -6.73
CA ILE A 297 -16.06 10.79 -6.76
C ILE A 297 -15.85 11.37 -8.11
N THR A 298 -14.84 10.87 -8.79
CA THR A 298 -14.69 11.28 -10.16
C THR A 298 -15.75 10.60 -11.03
N ASN A 299 -16.54 9.70 -10.42
CA ASN A 299 -17.55 8.87 -11.06
C ASN A 299 -16.93 8.05 -12.20
N ASP A 300 -15.92 7.27 -11.83
CA ASP A 300 -15.05 6.45 -12.68
C ASP A 300 -14.06 7.24 -13.60
N LYS A 301 -13.68 8.50 -13.31
CA LYS A 301 -12.56 9.14 -14.05
C LYS A 301 -11.21 8.53 -13.69
N PHE A 302 -10.70 8.62 -12.44
CA PHE A 302 -9.47 7.90 -12.07
C PHE A 302 -9.70 6.52 -11.49
N LYS A 303 -8.66 5.67 -11.56
CA LYS A 303 -8.77 4.25 -11.28
C LYS A 303 -7.94 3.83 -10.06
N SER A 304 -8.54 3.09 -9.13
CA SER A 304 -7.78 2.20 -8.22
C SER A 304 -7.64 0.85 -8.88
N VAL A 305 -6.43 0.31 -8.92
CA VAL A 305 -6.13 -0.85 -9.75
C VAL A 305 -5.57 -1.98 -8.89
N GLU A 306 -6.05 -3.19 -9.19
CA GLU A 306 -5.51 -4.39 -8.57
C GLU A 306 -4.03 -4.51 -8.91
N HIS A 307 -3.19 -4.71 -7.90
CA HIS A 307 -1.77 -4.89 -8.03
C HIS A 307 -1.28 -6.01 -7.10
N ARG A 308 -0.15 -6.62 -7.43
CA ARG A 308 0.44 -7.74 -6.69
C ARG A 308 1.96 -7.63 -6.67
N VAL A 309 2.62 -8.36 -5.77
CA VAL A 309 4.08 -8.47 -5.74
C VAL A 309 4.46 -9.94 -5.90
N LEU A 310 5.26 -10.25 -6.91
CA LEU A 310 5.76 -11.60 -7.13
C LEU A 310 6.78 -11.98 -6.05
N ALA A 311 6.77 -13.25 -5.64
CA ALA A 311 7.90 -13.81 -4.90
C ALA A 311 9.08 -14.01 -5.87
N ASN A 312 10.31 -13.97 -5.35
CA ASN A 312 11.52 -14.07 -6.16
C ASN A 312 12.56 -14.94 -5.44
N GLY A 313 13.32 -15.73 -6.19
CA GLY A 313 14.48 -16.46 -5.68
C GLY A 313 15.69 -15.57 -5.40
N ILE A 314 15.67 -14.32 -5.87
CA ILE A 314 16.66 -13.28 -5.57
C ILE A 314 16.09 -12.35 -4.50
N GLY A 315 16.87 -12.08 -3.46
CA GLY A 315 16.48 -11.17 -2.39
C GLY A 315 17.63 -10.87 -1.41
N PRO A 316 17.33 -10.15 -0.31
CA PRO A 316 16.00 -9.63 0.01
C PRO A 316 15.59 -8.47 -0.89
N ARG A 317 14.32 -8.46 -1.30
CA ARG A 317 13.70 -7.28 -1.90
C ARG A 317 13.15 -6.38 -0.80
N ILE A 318 13.35 -5.08 -0.95
CA ILE A 318 12.86 -4.03 -0.05
C ILE A 318 11.89 -3.10 -0.79
N SER A 319 10.82 -2.70 -0.10
CA SER A 319 10.02 -1.55 -0.54
C SER A 319 9.40 -0.82 0.63
N VAL A 320 9.21 0.50 0.48
CA VAL A 320 8.64 1.36 1.52
C VAL A 320 7.40 2.06 0.96
N ALA A 321 6.24 1.75 1.52
CA ALA A 321 4.98 2.34 1.11
C ALA A 321 4.53 3.41 2.10
N CYS A 322 4.27 4.61 1.62
CA CYS A 322 3.66 5.70 2.38
C CYS A 322 2.19 5.84 1.98
N PHE A 323 1.32 5.44 2.88
CA PHE A 323 -0.13 5.46 2.71
C PHE A 323 -0.71 6.74 3.31
N PHE A 324 -1.29 7.58 2.47
CA PHE A 324 -2.06 8.75 2.90
C PHE A 324 -3.48 8.31 3.26
N ASN A 325 -3.93 8.64 4.46
CA ASN A 325 -5.18 8.19 5.08
C ASN A 325 -5.97 9.41 5.63
N ALA A 326 -7.18 9.16 6.13
CA ALA A 326 -7.97 10.20 6.79
C ALA A 326 -7.41 10.47 8.19
N GLY A 327 -7.51 11.72 8.65
CA GLY A 327 -7.15 12.09 10.02
C GLY A 327 -8.20 11.65 11.05
N LEU A 328 -7.83 11.66 12.34
CA LEU A 328 -8.70 11.21 13.45
C LEU A 328 -10.09 11.89 13.47
N LYS A 329 -10.15 13.19 13.18
CA LYS A 329 -11.41 13.95 13.18
C LYS A 329 -12.35 13.58 12.03
N ALA A 330 -11.82 12.94 11.00
CA ALA A 330 -12.53 12.63 9.77
C ALA A 330 -12.92 11.14 9.69
N GLN A 331 -12.58 10.34 10.71
CA GLN A 331 -12.91 8.92 10.78
C GLN A 331 -14.42 8.63 10.80
N GLU A 332 -15.19 9.48 11.47
CA GLU A 332 -16.66 9.37 11.60
C GLU A 332 -17.43 10.26 10.61
N LYS A 333 -16.71 11.02 9.77
CA LYS A 333 -17.35 11.87 8.76
C LYS A 333 -18.00 10.99 7.70
N LEU A 334 -19.25 11.32 7.34
CA LEU A 334 -19.91 10.71 6.19
C LEU A 334 -19.36 11.28 4.90
N TYR A 335 -19.26 10.41 3.92
CA TYR A 335 -18.63 10.72 2.67
C TYR A 335 -19.46 10.08 1.52
N GLY A 336 -19.77 10.74 0.38
CA GLY A 336 -20.35 10.20 -0.90
C GLY A 336 -20.35 11.22 -2.08
N PRO A 337 -20.30 10.87 -3.39
CA PRO A 337 -19.67 11.61 -4.53
C PRO A 337 -19.50 13.17 -4.52
N ILE A 338 -18.39 13.74 -5.06
CA ILE A 338 -18.13 15.21 -5.12
C ILE A 338 -19.21 15.85 -5.98
N LYS A 339 -19.95 16.79 -5.40
CA LYS A 339 -21.14 17.40 -6.01
C LYS A 339 -20.79 18.14 -7.30
N GLU A 340 -19.64 18.78 -7.34
CA GLU A 340 -19.10 19.51 -8.49
C GLU A 340 -18.77 18.61 -9.69
N LEU A 341 -18.65 17.29 -9.48
CA LEU A 341 -18.39 16.32 -10.55
C LEU A 341 -19.65 15.59 -11.01
N LEU A 342 -20.80 15.81 -10.37
CA LEU A 342 -22.07 15.20 -10.73
C LEU A 342 -22.83 16.05 -11.75
N SER A 343 -23.55 15.38 -12.65
CA SER A 343 -24.47 15.99 -13.61
C SER A 343 -25.58 15.01 -13.96
N GLU A 344 -26.57 15.41 -14.78
CA GLU A 344 -27.59 14.49 -15.30
C GLU A 344 -26.97 13.32 -16.07
N ASP A 345 -25.90 13.59 -16.84
CA ASP A 345 -25.14 12.58 -17.58
C ASP A 345 -24.15 11.80 -16.70
N ASN A 346 -23.93 12.24 -15.47
CA ASN A 346 -22.96 11.68 -14.53
C ASN A 346 -23.58 11.54 -13.11
N PRO A 347 -24.63 10.73 -12.93
CA PRO A 347 -25.32 10.58 -11.65
C PRO A 347 -24.44 9.83 -10.63
N PRO A 348 -24.73 9.93 -9.32
CA PRO A 348 -24.00 9.19 -8.31
C PRO A 348 -24.15 7.68 -8.55
N ARG A 349 -23.03 6.96 -8.64
CA ARG A 349 -22.99 5.48 -8.73
C ARG A 349 -22.87 4.79 -7.35
N TYR A 350 -22.62 5.62 -6.32
CA TYR A 350 -21.98 5.37 -5.02
C TYR A 350 -22.86 5.70 -3.79
N ARG A 351 -23.02 4.84 -2.77
CA ARG A 351 -23.65 5.23 -1.49
C ARG A 351 -22.66 5.84 -0.49
N GLU A 352 -23.17 6.56 0.52
CA GLU A 352 -22.33 7.15 1.58
C GLU A 352 -21.80 6.10 2.59
N THR A 353 -20.58 6.28 3.10
CA THR A 353 -20.03 5.51 4.24
C THR A 353 -18.99 6.34 5.02
N THR A 354 -18.43 5.79 6.11
CA THR A 354 -17.37 6.41 6.90
C THR A 354 -16.01 5.75 6.59
N PHE A 355 -14.90 6.44 6.89
CA PHE A 355 -13.56 5.85 6.76
C PHE A 355 -13.40 4.62 7.66
N THR A 356 -13.91 4.71 8.90
CA THR A 356 -13.85 3.61 9.87
C THR A 356 -14.58 2.37 9.37
N ASP A 357 -15.80 2.51 8.85
CA ASP A 357 -16.57 1.37 8.35
C ASP A 357 -15.90 0.72 7.15
N TYR A 358 -15.32 1.53 6.25
CA TYR A 358 -14.60 1.01 5.09
C TYR A 358 -13.36 0.21 5.49
N VAL A 359 -12.49 0.78 6.35
CA VAL A 359 -11.26 0.12 6.78
C VAL A 359 -11.57 -1.14 7.59
N ALA A 360 -12.61 -1.10 8.43
CA ALA A 360 -13.08 -2.27 9.17
C ALA A 360 -13.52 -3.38 8.20
N TYR A 361 -14.38 -3.06 7.22
CA TYR A 361 -14.81 -4.02 6.19
C TYR A 361 -13.63 -4.59 5.39
N PHE A 362 -12.71 -3.73 4.95
CA PHE A 362 -11.51 -4.14 4.20
C PHE A 362 -10.63 -5.09 5.01
N SER A 363 -10.39 -4.76 6.29
CA SER A 363 -9.54 -5.55 7.18
C SER A 363 -10.17 -6.90 7.53
N GLU A 364 -11.48 -6.93 7.77
CA GLU A 364 -12.24 -8.15 8.04
C GLU A 364 -12.27 -9.07 6.82
N ARG A 365 -12.40 -8.48 5.62
CA ARG A 365 -12.42 -9.22 4.36
C ARG A 365 -11.05 -9.81 3.99
N GLY A 366 -9.95 -9.13 4.34
CA GLY A 366 -8.60 -9.54 3.99
C GLY A 366 -8.28 -9.42 2.48
N LEU A 367 -7.11 -9.90 2.07
CA LEU A 367 -6.66 -9.82 0.67
C LEU A 367 -7.15 -11.02 -0.16
N ASP A 368 -8.46 -11.11 -0.39
CA ASP A 368 -9.09 -12.22 -1.16
C ASP A 368 -8.95 -12.10 -2.69
N GLY A 369 -8.37 -11.00 -3.16
CA GLY A 369 -8.16 -10.73 -4.59
C GLY A 369 -9.36 -10.20 -5.36
N THR A 370 -10.31 -9.55 -4.70
CA THR A 370 -11.33 -8.70 -5.32
C THR A 370 -11.21 -7.24 -4.84
N SER A 371 -11.95 -6.28 -5.42
CA SER A 371 -12.04 -4.91 -4.87
C SER A 371 -13.11 -4.83 -3.78
N ALA A 372 -12.94 -3.98 -2.76
CA ALA A 372 -13.98 -3.73 -1.76
C ALA A 372 -15.11 -2.82 -2.28
N LEU A 373 -14.91 -2.16 -3.42
CA LEU A 373 -15.86 -1.24 -4.03
C LEU A 373 -17.27 -1.78 -4.28
N PRO A 374 -17.46 -3.01 -4.81
CA PRO A 374 -18.78 -3.46 -5.20
C PRO A 374 -19.77 -3.47 -4.03
N HIS A 375 -19.28 -3.57 -2.79
CA HIS A 375 -20.08 -3.49 -1.58
C HIS A 375 -20.82 -2.15 -1.42
N TYR A 376 -20.28 -1.07 -2.00
CA TYR A 376 -20.76 0.30 -1.84
C TYR A 376 -21.50 0.87 -3.06
N LYS A 377 -21.63 0.12 -4.17
CA LYS A 377 -22.39 0.53 -5.37
C LYS A 377 -23.90 0.71 -5.07
N LEU A 378 -24.54 1.70 -5.73
CA LEU A 378 -25.99 1.94 -5.70
C LEU A 378 -26.77 0.95 -6.56
#